data_AF-A0A967ZHC1-F1
#
_entry.id   AF-A0A967ZHC1-F1
#
_cell.length_a   1.000
_cell.length_b   1.000
_cell.length_c   1.000
_cell.angle_alpha   90.00
_cell.angle_beta   90.00
_cell.angle_gamma   90.00
#
_symmetry.space_group_name_H-M   'P 1'
#
loop_
_entity.id
_entity.type
_entity.pdbx_description
1 polymer ?
#
loop_
_entity_poly.entity_id
_entity_poly.type
_entity_poly.pdbx_seq_one_letter_code
_entity_poly.pdbx_strand_id
1 'polypeptide(L)' 'RDNPSRGFDPTIVKAFINMMGIYPVGTLCILDSGELAVVVAANPNPEEIHRPLVRVISDSQGRRLAEPRLL' A
#
# COMPACT_ATOMS: atom_id res chain seq x y z
N ARG A 1 -1.91 -11.73 -27.51
CA ARG A 1 -1.08 -12.81 -28.11
C ARG A 1 0.09 -13.02 -27.16
N ASP A 2 0.04 -14.07 -26.35
CA ASP A 2 1.11 -14.37 -25.39
C ASP A 2 2.31 -14.92 -26.16
N ASN A 3 3.44 -14.23 -26.04
CA ASN A 3 4.71 -14.65 -26.65
C ASN A 3 5.53 -15.38 -25.57
N PRO A 4 5.76 -16.70 -25.67
CA PRO A 4 6.44 -17.47 -24.61
C PRO A 4 7.87 -17.01 -24.33
N SER A 5 8.53 -16.33 -25.28
CA SER A 5 9.87 -15.75 -25.12
C SER A 5 9.89 -14.32 -24.53
N ARG A 6 8.73 -13.75 -24.18
CA ARG A 6 8.60 -12.43 -23.52
C ARG A 6 7.98 -12.50 -22.12
N GLY A 7 7.79 -13.70 -21.58
CA GLY A 7 7.30 -13.88 -20.21
C GLY A 7 8.37 -13.53 -19.18
N PHE A 8 7.95 -12.90 -18.08
CA PHE A 8 8.80 -12.83 -16.88
C PHE A 8 8.90 -14.21 -16.21
N ASP A 9 10.01 -14.49 -15.53
CA ASP A 9 10.15 -15.71 -14.74
C ASP A 9 9.02 -15.79 -13.69
N PRO A 10 8.18 -16.84 -13.70
CA PRO A 10 7.05 -16.97 -12.77
C PRO A 10 7.45 -16.93 -11.29
N THR A 11 8.66 -17.40 -10.95
CA THR A 11 9.20 -17.37 -9.59
C THR A 11 9.46 -15.94 -9.15
N ILE A 12 10.04 -15.12 -10.03
CA ILE A 12 10.30 -13.69 -9.77
C ILE A 12 8.98 -12.93 -9.64
N VAL A 13 8.03 -13.18 -10.54
CA VAL A 13 6.70 -12.55 -10.48
C VAL A 13 6.00 -12.91 -9.17
N LYS A 14 6.06 -14.18 -8.75
CA LYS A 14 5.47 -14.63 -7.48
C LYS A 14 6.16 -14.01 -6.26
N ALA A 15 7.49 -13.92 -6.27
CA ALA A 15 8.24 -13.25 -5.22
C ALA A 15 7.88 -11.77 -5.11
N PHE A 16 7.75 -11.08 -6.24
CA PHE A 16 7.33 -9.68 -6.31
C PHE A 16 5.90 -9.48 -5.76
N ILE A 17 4.94 -10.30 -6.18
CA ILE A 17 3.56 -10.25 -5.66
C ILE A 17 3.55 -10.47 -4.15
N ASN A 18 4.29 -11.45 -3.65
CA ASN A 18 4.38 -11.73 -2.22
C ASN A 18 5.04 -10.58 -1.43
N MET A 19 6.05 -9.92 -2.01
CA MET A 19 6.72 -8.78 -1.38
C MET A 19 5.81 -7.55 -1.30
N MET A 20 4.95 -7.31 -2.29
CA MET A 20 3.99 -6.19 -2.24
C MET A 20 2.92 -6.36 -1.16
N GLY A 21 2.60 -7.61 -0.80
CA GLY A 21 1.57 -7.91 0.20
C GLY A 21 0.16 -7.47 -0.24
N ILE A 22 -0.77 -7.50 0.69
CA ILE A 22 -2.18 -7.12 0.44
C ILE A 22 -2.31 -5.60 0.23
N TYR A 23 -1.47 -4.81 0.91
CA TYR A 23 -1.44 -3.34 0.85
C TYR A 23 -0.05 -2.85 0.41
N PRO A 24 0.19 -2.70 -0.90
CA PRO A 24 1.48 -2.27 -1.41
C PRO A 24 1.82 -0.84 -0.97
N VAL A 25 3.11 -0.58 -0.72
CA VAL A 25 3.63 0.77 -0.47
C VAL A 25 3.31 1.70 -1.64
N GLY A 26 2.87 2.91 -1.33
CA GLY A 26 2.44 3.92 -2.31
C GLY A 26 0.95 3.83 -2.68
N THR A 27 0.23 2.80 -2.22
CA THR A 27 -1.23 2.72 -2.38
C THR A 27 -1.91 3.87 -1.67
N LEU A 28 -2.82 4.55 -2.36
CA LEU A 28 -3.70 5.57 -1.80
C LEU A 28 -4.93 4.89 -1.18
N CYS A 29 -5.27 5.27 0.04
CA CYS A 29 -6.44 4.75 0.75
C CYS A 29 -7.21 5.87 1.46
N ILE A 30 -8.51 5.64 1.64
CA ILE A 30 -9.37 6.44 2.52
C ILE A 30 -9.52 5.64 3.81
N LEU A 31 -9.23 6.26 4.95
CA LEU A 31 -9.37 5.63 6.26
C LEU A 31 -10.83 5.65 6.71
N ASP A 32 -11.17 4.84 7.71
CA ASP A 32 -12.52 4.84 8.31
C ASP A 32 -12.91 6.21 8.90
N SER A 33 -11.91 7.04 9.25
CA SER A 33 -12.08 8.44 9.67
C SER A 33 -12.47 9.39 8.53
N GLY A 34 -12.43 8.93 7.27
CA GLY A 34 -12.58 9.73 6.06
C GLY A 34 -11.30 10.44 5.59
N GLU A 35 -10.20 10.31 6.33
CA GLU A 35 -8.91 10.89 5.97
C GLU A 35 -8.28 10.19 4.75
N LEU A 36 -7.53 10.94 3.94
CA LEU A 36 -6.77 10.39 2.81
C LEU A 36 -5.35 10.07 3.24
N ALA A 37 -4.89 8.85 2.99
CA ALA A 37 -3.57 8.39 3.39
C ALA A 37 -2.88 7.57 2.30
N VAL A 38 -1.55 7.43 2.44
CA VAL A 38 -0.72 6.62 1.55
C VAL A 38 0.00 5.56 2.38
N VAL A 39 -0.04 4.31 1.95
CA VAL A 39 0.68 3.20 2.58
C VAL A 39 2.19 3.46 2.50
N VAL A 40 2.88 3.41 3.64
CA VAL A 40 4.34 3.58 3.70
C VAL A 40 5.08 2.32 4.08
N ALA A 41 4.43 1.38 4.76
CA ALA A 41 5.00 0.06 5.09
C ALA A 41 3.90 -0.95 5.43
N ALA A 42 4.22 -2.23 5.31
CA ALA A 42 3.40 -3.30 5.86
C ALA A 42 3.43 -3.27 7.40
N ASN A 43 2.39 -3.82 8.04
CA ASN A 43 2.39 -3.99 9.49
C ASN A 43 3.45 -5.03 9.89
N PRO A 44 4.33 -4.76 10.88
CA PRO A 44 5.29 -5.73 11.38
C PRO A 44 4.63 -6.92 12.11
N ASN A 45 3.40 -6.77 12.60
CA ASN A 45 2.60 -7.84 13.19
C ASN A 45 1.81 -8.59 12.10
N PRO A 46 2.10 -9.88 11.84
CA PRO A 46 1.39 -10.66 10.82
C PRO A 46 -0.12 -10.78 11.04
N GLU A 47 -0.58 -10.76 12.29
CA GLU A 47 -2.01 -10.82 12.63
C GLU A 47 -2.76 -9.53 12.23
N GLU A 48 -2.02 -8.44 12.00
CA GLU A 48 -2.55 -7.15 11.59
C GLU A 48 -2.22 -6.81 10.13
N ILE A 49 -2.12 -7.82 9.26
CA ILE A 49 -1.81 -7.63 7.83
C ILE A 49 -2.76 -6.65 7.11
N HIS A 50 -3.97 -6.46 7.64
CA HIS A 50 -4.97 -5.51 7.14
C HIS A 50 -4.84 -4.07 7.68
N ARG A 51 -3.85 -3.81 8.54
CA ARG A 51 -3.59 -2.49 9.13
C ARG A 51 -2.17 -2.03 8.78
N PRO A 52 -1.88 -1.71 7.50
CA PRO A 52 -0.56 -1.21 7.12
C PRO A 52 -0.27 0.13 7.80
N LEU A 53 1.01 0.47 7.90
CA LEU A 53 1.41 1.82 8.32
C LEU A 53 1.13 2.80 7.19
N VAL A 54 0.49 3.92 7.52
CA VAL A 54 0.03 4.90 6.54
C VAL A 54 0.45 6.30 6.93
N ARG A 55 0.77 7.12 5.93
CA ARG A 55 0.97 8.55 6.10
C ARG A 55 -0.27 9.30 5.65
N VAL A 56 -0.93 9.97 6.59
CA VAL A 56 -2.10 10.81 6.31
C VAL A 56 -1.65 12.08 5.59
N ILE A 57 -2.29 12.39 4.46
CA ILE A 57 -1.96 13.53 3.61
C ILE A 57 -3.09 14.56 3.52
N SER A 58 -4.33 14.16 3.80
CA SER A 58 -5.48 15.06 3.89
C SER A 58 -6.43 14.66 5.00
N ASP A 59 -7.09 15.65 5.62
CA ASP A 59 -8.14 15.42 6.60
C ASP A 59 -9.44 14.89 5.96
N SER A 60 -10.45 14.60 6.79
CA SER A 60 -11.76 14.10 6.34
C SER A 60 -12.58 15.10 5.51
N GLN A 61 -12.16 16.36 5.44
CA GLN A 61 -12.76 17.40 4.59
C GLN A 61 -12.00 17.56 3.27
N GLY A 62 -11.01 16.69 3.00
CA GLY A 62 -10.17 16.74 1.81
C GLY A 62 -9.12 17.86 1.85
N ARG A 63 -8.93 18.53 3.00
CA ARG A 63 -7.90 19.57 3.13
C ARG A 63 -6.55 18.92 3.37
N ARG A 64 -5.57 19.29 2.55
CA ARG A 64 -4.20 18.80 2.68
C ARG A 64 -3.62 19.19 4.05
N LEU A 65 -3.01 18.24 4.75
CA LEU A 65 -2.32 18.51 6.00
C LEU A 65 -1.01 19.28 5.73
N ALA A 66 -0.72 20.28 6.57
CA ALA A 66 0.55 21.02 6.52
C ALA A 66 1.72 20.11 6.87
N GLU A 67 1.55 19.27 7.90
CA GLU A 67 2.48 18.23 8.29
C GLU A 67 1.80 16.86 8.19
N PRO A 68 2.28 15.96 7.31
CA PRO A 68 1.77 14.60 7.25
C PRO A 68 2.03 13.84 8.56
N ARG A 69 1.04 13.10 9.05
CA ARG A 69 1.15 12.27 10.25
C ARG A 69 1.24 10.78 9.89
N LEU A 70 2.12 10.04 10.56
CA LEU A 70 2.20 8.59 10.47
C LEU A 70 1.19 7.95 11.42
N LEU A 71 0.42 6.99 10.91
CA LEU A 71 -0.47 6.11 11.66
C LEU A 71 -0.03 4.65 11.48
#